data_AF-A0A958DLA3-F1
#
_entry.id   AF-A0A958DLA3-F1
#
_cell.length_a   1.000
_cell.length_b   1.000
_cell.length_c   1.000
_cell.angle_alpha   90.00
_cell.angle_beta   90.00
_cell.angle_gamma   90.00
#
_symmetry.space_group_name_H-M   'P 1'
#
loop_
_entity.id
_entity.type
_entity.pdbx_description
1 polymer ?
#
loop_
_entity_poly.entity_id
_entity_poly.type
_entity_poly.pdbx_seq_one_letter_code
_entity_poly.pdbx_strand_id
1 'polypeptide(L)'
;MAFEQAFYTSATAGLSGSRGFQFSAASPGLDQAILSQLLPYAQYTAPPGCSPRPTAGEIAHFPVALAFHRLPGGEAVLLRSKYLGTDDSGRSGNFFTHFLVSKDPSEFTTRMMHLLAWEADFWQEGNPQGHQQLAPLAGAGAIGPAQTEMRIAKACDLLTSLVDLVQFENLINCFQTGLNPQRRLIIAAPDEAVAMMVGCLALVLPNNLLERLTFTTYSRNPDRSDALICGTAAGSEFALGAGTEPSRHYLFDFFAKRFPKLPQNTLFARTITRWYREKDIGR
;
A
#
# COMPACT_ATOMS: atom_id res chain seq x y z
N MET A 1 -21.94 -0.50 -2.70
CA MET A 1 -20.82 0.02 -1.90
C MET A 1 -20.45 1.39 -2.41
N ALA A 2 -20.39 2.36 -1.51
CA ALA A 2 -20.00 3.73 -1.82
C ALA A 2 -19.00 4.19 -0.75
N PHE A 3 -17.85 4.70 -1.18
CA PHE A 3 -16.77 5.10 -0.29
C PHE A 3 -16.77 6.61 -0.14
N GLU A 4 -16.62 7.09 1.08
CA GLU A 4 -16.32 8.50 1.28
C GLU A 4 -14.88 8.76 0.80
N GLN A 5 -14.66 9.87 0.10
CA GLN A 5 -13.35 10.19 -0.48
C GLN A 5 -12.84 11.56 -0.07
N ALA A 6 -11.51 11.70 0.00
CA ALA A 6 -10.82 12.96 0.24
C ALA A 6 -9.54 13.07 -0.58
N PHE A 7 -9.19 14.31 -0.94
CA PHE A 7 -7.97 14.65 -1.67
C PHE A 7 -7.06 15.48 -0.77
N TYR A 8 -5.79 15.08 -0.68
CA TYR A 8 -4.77 15.81 0.06
C TYR A 8 -3.59 16.15 -0.84
N THR A 9 -3.21 17.43 -0.88
CA THR A 9 -2.09 17.93 -1.68
C THR A 9 -1.71 19.34 -1.23
N SER A 10 -0.60 19.88 -1.76
CA SER A 10 -0.31 21.30 -1.63
C SER A 10 -1.29 22.10 -2.47
N ALA A 11 -2.06 23.00 -1.85
CA ALA A 11 -3.07 23.82 -2.52
C ALA A 11 -2.93 25.30 -2.14
N THR A 12 -3.30 26.19 -3.07
CA THR A 12 -3.39 27.63 -2.82
C THR A 12 -4.65 28.02 -2.05
N ALA A 13 -5.73 27.25 -2.23
CA ALA A 13 -6.95 27.28 -1.43
C ALA A 13 -7.48 25.84 -1.30
N GLY A 14 -7.78 25.42 -0.07
CA GLY A 14 -8.39 24.12 0.24
C GLY A 14 -9.31 24.24 1.45
N LEU A 15 -9.62 23.12 2.10
CA LEU A 15 -10.62 23.09 3.17
C LEU A 15 -10.24 23.91 4.42
N SER A 16 -8.95 24.13 4.68
CA SER A 16 -8.50 24.97 5.80
C SER A 16 -8.36 26.45 5.44
N GLY A 17 -8.52 26.83 4.17
CA GLY A 17 -8.37 28.21 3.69
C GLY A 17 -6.94 28.78 3.74
N SER A 18 -5.95 27.99 4.16
CA SER A 18 -4.53 28.36 4.18
C SER A 18 -3.82 27.92 2.90
N ARG A 19 -2.59 28.41 2.65
CA ARG A 19 -1.74 27.85 1.58
C ARG A 19 -0.92 26.67 2.10
N GLY A 20 -0.62 25.73 1.21
CA GLY A 20 0.24 24.58 1.50
C GLY A 20 -0.54 23.27 1.60
N PHE A 21 0.08 22.27 2.23
CA PHE A 21 -0.48 20.94 2.37
C PHE A 21 -1.73 20.95 3.25
N GLN A 22 -2.84 20.48 2.68
CA GLN A 22 -4.13 20.36 3.34
C GLN A 22 -5.02 19.40 2.55
N PHE A 23 -6.17 19.05 3.13
CA PHE A 23 -7.25 18.46 2.36
C PHE A 23 -7.80 19.53 1.40
N SER A 24 -7.70 19.28 0.10
CA SER A 24 -8.22 20.17 -0.93
C SER A 24 -9.69 19.90 -1.24
N ALA A 25 -10.15 18.67 -1.00
CA ALA A 25 -11.52 18.24 -1.22
C ALA A 25 -11.89 17.08 -0.29
N ALA A 26 -13.16 16.99 0.12
CA ALA A 26 -13.68 15.86 0.88
C ALA A 26 -15.16 15.60 0.60
N SER A 27 -15.59 14.35 0.82
CA SER A 27 -16.99 13.96 0.77
C SER A 27 -17.71 14.35 2.07
N PRO A 28 -19.04 14.58 2.04
CA PRO A 28 -19.80 15.06 3.21
C PRO A 28 -19.75 14.13 4.42
N GLY A 29 -19.51 12.83 4.24
CA GLY A 29 -19.43 11.88 5.33
C GLY A 29 -18.12 11.92 6.12
N LEU A 30 -17.14 12.75 5.69
CA LEU A 30 -15.85 12.94 6.36
C LEU A 30 -15.86 14.23 7.18
N ASP A 31 -16.12 14.10 8.47
CA ASP A 31 -15.99 15.22 9.40
C ASP A 31 -14.52 15.54 9.73
N GLN A 32 -14.31 16.64 10.46
CA GLN A 32 -12.97 17.10 10.85
C GLN A 32 -12.23 16.10 11.75
N ALA A 33 -12.95 15.28 12.53
CA ALA A 33 -12.33 14.28 13.39
C ALA A 33 -11.74 13.13 12.56
N ILE A 34 -12.46 12.67 11.53
CA ILE A 34 -11.96 11.67 10.58
C ILE A 34 -10.81 12.25 9.75
N LEU A 35 -10.96 13.46 9.18
CA LEU A 35 -9.89 14.10 8.41
C LEU A 35 -8.59 14.26 9.23
N SER A 36 -8.70 14.61 10.51
CA SER A 36 -7.56 14.69 11.42
C SER A 36 -6.88 13.33 11.63
N GLN A 37 -7.66 12.24 11.67
CA GLN A 37 -7.14 10.87 11.76
C GLN A 37 -6.49 10.38 10.45
N LEU A 38 -6.87 10.93 9.30
CA LEU A 38 -6.26 10.61 8.00
C LEU A 38 -4.90 11.30 7.81
N LEU A 39 -4.71 12.47 8.43
CA LEU A 39 -3.54 13.34 8.22
C LEU A 39 -2.18 12.64 8.43
N PRO A 40 -1.99 11.78 9.46
CA PRO A 40 -0.73 11.04 9.64
C PRO A 40 -0.36 10.15 8.45
N TYR A 41 -1.34 9.67 7.69
CA TYR A 41 -1.15 8.81 6.51
C TYR A 41 -0.95 9.60 5.20
N ALA A 42 -1.23 10.91 5.22
CA ALA A 42 -1.06 11.81 4.08
C ALA A 42 0.42 12.21 3.91
N GLN A 43 1.27 11.24 3.61
CA GLN A 43 2.71 11.44 3.49
C GLN A 43 3.27 10.73 2.26
N TYR A 44 4.13 11.42 1.54
CA TYR A 44 4.95 10.83 0.51
C TYR A 44 6.31 11.54 0.46
N THR A 45 7.39 10.80 0.29
CA THR A 45 8.72 11.37 0.08
C THR A 45 9.36 10.67 -1.10
N ALA A 46 9.99 11.43 -2.01
CA ALA A 46 10.69 10.87 -3.16
C ALA A 46 11.75 9.82 -2.76
N PRO A 47 12.01 8.80 -3.59
CA PRO A 47 13.01 7.79 -3.30
C PRO A 47 14.40 8.36 -3.00
N PRO A 48 15.24 7.61 -2.27
CA PRO A 48 16.64 7.98 -2.04
C PRO A 48 17.39 8.12 -3.37
N GLY A 49 18.40 9.00 -3.40
CA GLY A 49 19.22 9.22 -4.57
C GLY A 49 18.56 9.99 -5.72
N CYS A 50 17.27 10.37 -5.60
CA CYS A 50 16.60 11.20 -6.59
C CYS A 50 17.06 12.66 -6.54
N SER A 51 17.04 13.32 -7.70
CA SER A 51 17.25 14.76 -7.82
C SER A 51 16.26 15.54 -6.93
N PRO A 52 16.69 16.65 -6.26
CA PRO A 52 15.78 17.55 -5.55
C PRO A 52 14.73 18.23 -6.45
N ARG A 53 14.97 18.25 -7.76
CA ARG A 53 14.06 18.78 -8.79
C ARG A 53 14.01 17.78 -9.95
N PRO A 54 13.29 16.67 -9.78
CA PRO A 54 13.19 15.66 -10.83
C PRO A 54 12.33 16.20 -11.98
N THR A 55 12.69 15.80 -13.20
CA THR A 55 11.92 16.02 -14.42
C THR A 55 10.64 15.20 -14.41
N ALA A 56 9.66 15.56 -15.26
CA ALA A 56 8.44 14.77 -15.40
C ALA A 56 8.70 13.30 -15.78
N GLY A 57 9.73 13.05 -16.60
CA GLY A 57 10.16 11.70 -16.97
C GLY A 57 10.71 10.91 -15.78
N GLU A 58 11.49 11.53 -14.90
CA GLU A 58 11.97 10.88 -13.67
C GLU A 58 10.82 10.63 -12.68
N ILE A 59 9.91 11.59 -12.52
CA ILE A 59 8.72 11.47 -11.64
C ILE A 59 7.84 10.29 -12.06
N ALA A 60 7.70 10.02 -13.37
CA ALA A 60 6.92 8.89 -13.88
C ALA A 60 7.44 7.52 -13.41
N HIS A 61 8.70 7.44 -12.98
CA HIS A 61 9.32 6.22 -12.43
C HIS A 61 9.33 6.19 -10.89
N PHE A 62 8.81 7.22 -10.24
CA PHE A 62 8.70 7.21 -8.78
C PHE A 62 7.59 6.24 -8.37
N PRO A 63 7.80 5.48 -7.27
CA PRO A 63 6.84 4.48 -6.83
C PRO A 63 5.50 5.11 -6.44
N VAL A 64 4.44 4.36 -6.64
CA VAL A 64 3.12 4.66 -6.09
C VAL A 64 3.01 4.04 -4.70
N ALA A 65 2.50 4.81 -3.73
CA ALA A 65 2.21 4.29 -2.40
C ALA A 65 0.70 4.00 -2.29
N LEU A 66 0.31 2.75 -2.56
CA LEU A 66 -1.01 2.23 -2.16
C LEU A 66 -0.89 1.76 -0.72
N ALA A 67 -1.77 2.21 0.16
CA ALA A 67 -1.76 1.82 1.56
C ALA A 67 -3.16 1.53 2.09
N PHE A 68 -3.23 0.63 3.06
CA PHE A 68 -4.44 0.23 3.74
C PHE A 68 -4.24 0.25 5.25
N HIS A 69 -5.12 0.99 5.93
CA HIS A 69 -5.07 1.21 7.37
C HIS A 69 -6.45 1.00 8.01
N ARG A 70 -6.43 0.85 9.33
CA ARG A 70 -7.60 0.87 10.21
C ARG A 70 -7.49 2.07 11.12
N LEU A 71 -8.52 2.91 11.16
CA LEU A 71 -8.57 4.01 12.11
C LEU A 71 -8.99 3.50 13.49
N PRO A 72 -8.65 4.23 14.57
CA PRO A 72 -9.11 3.92 15.92
C PRO A 72 -10.64 3.83 16.07
N GLY A 73 -11.40 4.58 15.25
CA GLY A 73 -12.87 4.53 15.21
C GLY A 73 -13.45 3.28 14.56
N GLY A 74 -12.61 2.41 13.99
CA GLY A 74 -13.01 1.19 13.30
C GLY A 74 -13.14 1.35 11.79
N GLU A 75 -13.04 2.57 11.25
CA GLU A 75 -13.08 2.80 9.81
C GLU A 75 -11.90 2.16 9.10
N ALA A 76 -12.16 1.73 7.87
CA ALA A 76 -11.16 1.22 6.95
C ALA A 76 -10.78 2.31 5.95
N VAL A 77 -9.48 2.45 5.71
CA VAL A 77 -8.93 3.47 4.82
C VAL A 77 -8.06 2.80 3.78
N LEU A 78 -8.37 3.00 2.51
CA LEU A 78 -7.50 2.69 1.39
C LEU A 78 -7.06 4.01 0.75
N LEU A 79 -5.78 4.21 0.55
CA LEU A 79 -5.25 5.44 -0.03
C LEU A 79 -4.20 5.15 -1.09
N ARG A 80 -4.08 6.06 -2.06
CA ARG A 80 -3.04 6.04 -3.08
C ARG A 80 -2.34 7.39 -3.13
N SER A 81 -1.04 7.39 -2.91
CA SER A 81 -0.19 8.58 -2.99
C SER A 81 0.78 8.52 -4.15
N LYS A 82 0.96 9.65 -4.85
CA LYS A 82 1.88 9.81 -5.98
C LYS A 82 2.63 11.14 -5.88
N TYR A 83 3.91 11.12 -6.20
CA TYR A 83 4.73 12.34 -6.24
C TYR A 83 4.34 13.23 -7.43
N LEU A 84 4.26 14.54 -7.19
CA LEU A 84 3.90 15.54 -8.22
C LEU A 84 5.06 16.48 -8.59
N GLY A 85 6.16 16.49 -7.83
CA GLY A 85 7.28 17.40 -8.10
C GLY A 85 7.21 18.66 -7.24
N THR A 86 7.07 19.81 -7.87
CA THR A 86 6.94 21.11 -7.19
C THR A 86 5.48 21.50 -6.99
N ASP A 87 5.19 22.23 -5.93
CA ASP A 87 3.88 22.89 -5.78
C ASP A 87 3.83 24.24 -6.53
N ASP A 88 2.68 24.92 -6.51
CA ASP A 88 2.46 26.21 -7.19
C ASP A 88 3.43 27.32 -6.72
N SER A 89 4.07 27.16 -5.56
CA SER A 89 5.09 28.09 -5.05
C SER A 89 6.50 27.78 -5.55
N GLY A 90 6.67 26.70 -6.31
CA GLY A 90 7.97 26.20 -6.77
C GLY A 90 8.71 25.37 -5.71
N ARG A 91 8.07 25.05 -4.58
CA ARG A 91 8.66 24.22 -3.53
C ARG A 91 8.61 22.75 -3.94
N SER A 92 9.78 22.11 -3.99
CA SER A 92 9.89 20.67 -4.23
C SER A 92 9.23 19.86 -3.12
N GLY A 93 8.78 18.65 -3.45
CA GLY A 93 8.22 17.71 -2.48
C GLY A 93 6.70 17.60 -2.54
N ASN A 94 6.05 18.16 -3.56
CA ASN A 94 4.60 18.04 -3.73
C ASN A 94 4.21 16.61 -4.07
N PHE A 95 3.08 16.17 -3.52
CA PHE A 95 2.48 14.88 -3.77
C PHE A 95 0.96 15.00 -3.63
N PHE A 96 0.26 14.05 -4.23
CA PHE A 96 -1.19 13.93 -4.12
C PHE A 96 -1.55 12.60 -3.48
N THR A 97 -2.47 12.64 -2.52
CA THR A 97 -3.06 11.46 -1.90
C THR A 97 -4.57 11.47 -2.11
N HIS A 98 -5.09 10.40 -2.71
CA HIS A 98 -6.52 10.12 -2.75
C HIS A 98 -6.85 9.10 -1.66
N PHE A 99 -7.76 9.45 -0.76
CA PHE A 99 -8.29 8.59 0.28
C PHE A 99 -9.66 8.05 -0.11
N LEU A 100 -9.88 6.76 0.16
CA LEU A 100 -11.18 6.11 0.23
C LEU A 100 -11.39 5.61 1.66
N VAL A 101 -12.53 5.95 2.24
CA VAL A 101 -12.89 5.63 3.63
C VAL A 101 -14.21 4.90 3.64
N SER A 102 -14.29 3.84 4.43
CA SER A 102 -15.54 3.13 4.72
C SER A 102 -15.70 2.91 6.21
N LYS A 103 -16.93 3.11 6.69
CA LYS A 103 -17.36 2.76 8.05
C LYS A 103 -17.64 1.27 8.20
N ASP A 104 -17.76 0.54 7.09
CA ASP A 104 -17.86 -0.91 7.06
C ASP A 104 -16.55 -1.48 6.51
N PRO A 105 -15.62 -1.92 7.39
CA PRO A 105 -14.35 -2.50 6.97
C PRO A 105 -14.48 -3.68 6.02
N SER A 106 -15.62 -4.38 6.03
CA SER A 106 -15.87 -5.53 5.18
C SER A 106 -15.89 -5.17 3.69
N GLU A 107 -16.21 -3.92 3.35
CA GLU A 107 -16.20 -3.41 1.97
C GLU A 107 -14.79 -3.44 1.37
N PHE A 108 -13.75 -3.25 2.19
CA PHE A 108 -12.35 -3.36 1.74
C PHE A 108 -11.73 -4.74 1.93
N THR A 109 -12.32 -5.62 2.75
CA THR A 109 -11.81 -6.99 2.94
C THR A 109 -12.44 -7.99 1.98
N THR A 110 -13.13 -7.54 0.93
CA THR A 110 -13.35 -8.43 -0.22
C THR A 110 -11.96 -8.85 -0.73
N ARG A 111 -11.67 -10.15 -0.74
CA ARG A 111 -10.29 -10.70 -0.86
C ARG A 111 -9.49 -10.16 -2.06
N MET A 112 -10.20 -9.68 -3.08
CA MET A 112 -9.63 -9.15 -4.31
C MET A 112 -9.38 -7.64 -4.27
N MET A 113 -9.99 -6.89 -3.36
CA MET A 113 -9.92 -5.42 -3.35
C MET A 113 -8.49 -4.90 -3.34
N HIS A 114 -7.61 -5.46 -2.50
CA HIS A 114 -6.22 -5.00 -2.41
C HIS A 114 -5.40 -5.29 -3.68
N LEU A 115 -5.72 -6.38 -4.38
CA LEU A 115 -5.09 -6.71 -5.67
C LEU A 115 -5.59 -5.78 -6.78
N LEU A 116 -6.90 -5.59 -6.83
CA LEU A 116 -7.61 -4.88 -7.88
C LEU A 116 -7.42 -3.36 -7.79
N ALA A 117 -7.34 -2.83 -6.56
CA ALA A 117 -7.26 -1.41 -6.34
C ALA A 117 -5.95 -0.79 -6.83
N TRP A 118 -4.82 -1.52 -6.90
CA TRP A 118 -3.50 -0.95 -7.26
C TRP A 118 -3.50 0.03 -8.44
N GLU A 119 -4.21 -0.33 -9.51
CA GLU A 119 -4.30 0.43 -10.76
C GLU A 119 -5.78 0.59 -11.16
N ALA A 120 -6.65 0.77 -10.18
CA ALA A 120 -8.06 1.03 -10.47
C ALA A 120 -8.27 2.45 -11.02
N ASP A 121 -9.12 2.58 -12.03
CA ASP A 121 -9.36 3.84 -12.75
C ASP A 121 -10.04 4.92 -11.90
N PHE A 122 -10.56 4.57 -10.72
CA PHE A 122 -11.15 5.54 -9.80
C PHE A 122 -10.12 6.43 -9.10
N TRP A 123 -8.83 6.09 -9.14
CA TRP A 123 -7.79 6.91 -8.52
C TRP A 123 -7.57 8.21 -9.27
N GLN A 124 -7.78 9.32 -8.57
CA GLN A 124 -7.36 10.63 -9.06
C GLN A 124 -5.86 10.85 -8.83
N GLU A 125 -5.25 11.71 -9.66
CA GLU A 125 -3.84 12.11 -9.53
C GLU A 125 -3.66 13.60 -9.21
N GLY A 126 -4.77 14.30 -8.97
CA GLY A 126 -4.80 15.73 -8.69
C GLY A 126 -6.22 16.20 -8.40
N ASN A 127 -6.37 17.50 -8.10
CA ASN A 127 -7.67 18.17 -8.01
C ASN A 127 -7.74 19.32 -9.03
N PRO A 128 -7.74 19.03 -10.35
CA PRO A 128 -7.64 20.06 -11.38
C PRO A 128 -8.85 20.99 -11.42
N GLN A 129 -10.02 20.53 -10.97
CA GLN A 129 -11.26 21.31 -10.94
C GLN A 129 -11.38 22.19 -9.69
N GLY A 130 -10.47 22.05 -8.72
CA GLY A 130 -10.49 22.84 -7.47
C GLY A 130 -11.75 22.63 -6.62
N HIS A 131 -12.47 21.53 -6.83
CA HIS A 131 -13.67 21.23 -6.05
C HIS A 131 -13.28 20.98 -4.61
N GLN A 132 -14.02 21.58 -3.67
CA GLN A 132 -13.86 21.34 -2.24
C GLN A 132 -14.79 20.23 -1.72
N GLN A 133 -15.89 19.99 -2.43
CA GLN A 133 -16.87 18.97 -2.09
C GLN A 133 -16.85 17.86 -3.13
N LEU A 134 -16.65 16.63 -2.67
CA LEU A 134 -16.68 15.42 -3.49
C LEU A 134 -18.00 14.68 -3.25
N ALA A 135 -18.53 14.02 -4.28
CA ALA A 135 -19.55 13.01 -4.06
C ALA A 135 -18.89 11.72 -3.52
N PRO A 136 -19.56 10.93 -2.66
CA PRO A 136 -19.08 9.59 -2.33
C PRO A 136 -18.84 8.77 -3.61
N LEU A 137 -17.76 8.00 -3.65
CA LEU A 137 -17.38 7.18 -4.78
C LEU A 137 -18.22 5.90 -4.82
N ALA A 138 -19.24 5.87 -5.68
CA ALA A 138 -20.00 4.66 -5.95
C ALA A 138 -19.20 3.68 -6.82
N GLY A 139 -19.33 2.38 -6.54
CA GLY A 139 -18.80 1.34 -7.43
C GLY A 139 -17.28 1.14 -7.39
N ALA A 140 -16.57 1.68 -6.39
CA ALA A 140 -15.17 1.30 -6.20
C ALA A 140 -15.09 -0.22 -5.93
N GLY A 141 -14.28 -0.94 -6.70
CA GLY A 141 -14.23 -2.40 -6.70
C GLY A 141 -15.15 -3.10 -7.71
N ALA A 142 -16.00 -2.38 -8.46
CA ALA A 142 -16.69 -2.92 -9.62
C ALA A 142 -15.73 -3.01 -10.82
N ILE A 143 -14.74 -3.89 -10.70
CA ILE A 143 -13.79 -4.18 -11.78
C ILE A 143 -14.41 -5.24 -12.68
N GLY A 144 -14.42 -4.99 -13.99
CA GLY A 144 -14.95 -5.94 -14.96
C GLY A 144 -14.21 -7.28 -14.95
N PRO A 145 -14.84 -8.39 -15.39
CA PRO A 145 -14.22 -9.72 -15.40
C PRO A 145 -12.86 -9.77 -16.11
N ALA A 146 -12.75 -9.13 -17.28
CA ALA A 146 -11.50 -9.13 -18.06
C ALA A 146 -10.33 -8.44 -17.32
N GLN A 147 -10.58 -7.30 -16.68
CA GLN A 147 -9.55 -6.62 -15.88
C GLN A 147 -9.17 -7.46 -14.66
N THR A 148 -10.15 -8.13 -14.05
CA THR A 148 -9.93 -9.04 -12.93
C THR A 148 -9.04 -10.22 -13.31
N GLU A 149 -9.32 -10.88 -14.44
CA GLU A 149 -8.52 -11.99 -14.98
C GLU A 149 -7.09 -11.53 -15.29
N MET A 150 -6.93 -10.38 -15.93
CA MET A 150 -5.62 -9.79 -16.22
C MET A 150 -4.80 -9.56 -14.93
N ARG A 151 -5.43 -9.07 -13.86
CA ARG A 151 -4.75 -8.84 -12.57
C ARG A 151 -4.33 -10.13 -11.90
N ILE A 152 -5.19 -11.15 -11.92
CA ILE A 152 -4.85 -12.48 -11.41
C ILE A 152 -3.68 -13.07 -12.19
N ALA A 153 -3.71 -13.00 -13.52
CA ALA A 153 -2.63 -13.48 -14.38
C ALA A 153 -1.30 -12.79 -14.03
N LYS A 154 -1.29 -11.46 -13.94
CA LYS A 154 -0.10 -10.69 -13.56
C LYS A 154 0.44 -11.07 -12.17
N ALA A 155 -0.45 -11.31 -11.21
CA ALA A 155 -0.08 -11.77 -9.88
C ALA A 155 0.56 -13.17 -9.91
N CYS A 156 0.02 -14.10 -10.71
CA CYS A 156 0.60 -15.42 -10.94
C CYS A 156 1.97 -15.35 -11.62
N ASP A 157 2.13 -14.50 -12.63
CA ASP A 157 3.40 -14.29 -13.32
C ASP A 157 4.47 -13.73 -12.37
N LEU A 158 4.10 -12.83 -11.46
CA LEU A 158 5.01 -12.32 -10.43
C LEU A 158 5.46 -13.41 -9.45
N LEU A 159 4.50 -14.22 -8.97
CA LEU A 159 4.75 -15.37 -8.09
C LEU A 159 5.55 -16.51 -8.76
N THR A 160 5.82 -16.43 -10.05
CA THR A 160 6.66 -17.41 -10.76
C THR A 160 7.99 -16.82 -11.23
N SER A 161 8.06 -15.50 -11.47
CA SER A 161 9.27 -14.83 -11.98
C SER A 161 10.12 -14.16 -10.90
N LEU A 162 9.50 -13.46 -9.95
CA LEU A 162 10.19 -12.62 -8.96
C LEU A 162 10.21 -13.25 -7.57
N VAL A 163 9.13 -13.94 -7.21
CA VAL A 163 8.95 -14.58 -5.91
C VAL A 163 8.91 -16.08 -6.12
N ASP A 164 9.99 -16.81 -5.85
CA ASP A 164 9.89 -18.28 -5.77
C ASP A 164 8.84 -18.66 -4.71
N LEU A 165 8.12 -19.76 -4.91
CA LEU A 165 7.15 -20.31 -3.94
C LEU A 165 7.74 -20.44 -2.54
N VAL A 166 9.05 -20.67 -2.40
CA VAL A 166 9.75 -20.65 -1.10
C VAL A 166 9.67 -19.28 -0.43
N GLN A 167 9.87 -18.19 -1.19
CA GLN A 167 9.76 -16.84 -0.65
C GLN A 167 8.32 -16.45 -0.37
N PHE A 168 7.36 -16.92 -1.17
CA PHE A 168 5.94 -16.74 -0.88
C PHE A 168 5.53 -17.48 0.41
N GLU A 169 6.02 -18.70 0.62
CA GLU A 169 5.83 -19.44 1.87
C GLU A 169 6.37 -18.66 3.07
N ASN A 170 7.59 -18.14 2.94
CA ASN A 170 8.23 -17.33 3.97
C ASN A 170 7.45 -16.04 4.25
N LEU A 171 6.88 -15.39 3.22
CA LEU A 171 6.03 -14.21 3.37
C LEU A 171 4.77 -14.53 4.19
N ILE A 172 4.07 -15.61 3.86
CA ILE A 172 2.89 -16.07 4.62
C ILE A 172 3.29 -16.35 6.08
N ASN A 173 4.40 -17.06 6.28
CA ASN A 173 4.89 -17.40 7.62
C ASN A 173 5.22 -16.14 8.43
N CYS A 174 6.03 -15.24 7.86
CA CYS A 174 6.41 -13.98 8.51
C CYS A 174 5.20 -13.11 8.81
N PHE A 175 4.18 -13.09 7.94
CA PHE A 175 2.94 -12.36 8.20
C PHE A 175 2.26 -12.93 9.46
N GLN A 176 2.09 -14.26 9.52
CA GLN A 176 1.45 -14.91 10.67
C GLN A 176 2.23 -14.74 11.97
N THR A 177 3.55 -14.92 11.94
CA THR A 177 4.39 -14.79 13.15
C THR A 177 4.62 -13.33 13.52
N GLY A 178 4.61 -12.42 12.54
CA GLY A 178 4.72 -10.98 12.75
C GLY A 178 3.50 -10.36 13.42
N LEU A 179 2.38 -11.07 13.42
CA LEU A 179 1.22 -10.69 14.21
C LEU A 179 1.41 -10.90 15.73
N ASN A 180 2.39 -11.71 16.16
CA ASN A 180 2.70 -11.99 17.57
C ASN A 180 4.10 -12.64 17.75
N PRO A 181 5.15 -11.93 18.23
CA PRO A 181 5.20 -10.51 18.60
C PRO A 181 5.09 -9.61 17.36
N GLN A 182 4.59 -8.37 17.52
CA GLN A 182 4.41 -7.36 16.45
C GLN A 182 5.72 -7.06 15.69
N ARG A 183 6.09 -7.94 14.76
CA ARG A 183 7.24 -7.77 13.87
C ARG A 183 6.70 -7.37 12.51
N ARG A 184 7.13 -6.20 12.04
CA ARG A 184 6.73 -5.67 10.73
C ARG A 184 7.47 -6.41 9.62
N LEU A 185 6.84 -6.54 8.46
CA LEU A 185 7.42 -7.10 7.26
C LEU A 185 7.84 -5.96 6.35
N ILE A 186 9.13 -5.82 6.12
CA ILE A 186 9.69 -4.86 5.17
C ILE A 186 9.99 -5.59 3.87
N ILE A 187 9.48 -5.07 2.76
CA ILE A 187 9.68 -5.63 1.43
C ILE A 187 10.39 -4.59 0.57
N ALA A 188 11.67 -4.80 0.27
CA ALA A 188 12.41 -3.98 -0.68
C ALA A 188 12.26 -4.58 -2.09
N ALA A 189 11.32 -4.05 -2.85
CA ALA A 189 10.97 -4.45 -4.21
C ALA A 189 10.31 -3.27 -4.93
N PRO A 190 10.10 -3.33 -6.26
CA PRO A 190 9.20 -2.40 -6.94
C PRO A 190 7.83 -2.39 -6.25
N ASP A 191 7.24 -1.21 -6.13
CA ASP A 191 5.95 -0.95 -5.49
C ASP A 191 4.82 -1.82 -6.06
N GLU A 192 4.78 -1.99 -7.39
CA GLU A 192 3.84 -2.91 -8.02
C GLU A 192 4.03 -4.35 -7.54
N ALA A 193 5.27 -4.82 -7.42
CA ALA A 193 5.53 -6.17 -6.92
C ALA A 193 5.04 -6.32 -5.46
N VAL A 194 5.23 -5.30 -4.63
CA VAL A 194 4.68 -5.26 -3.26
C VAL A 194 3.15 -5.33 -3.27
N ALA A 195 2.49 -4.55 -4.13
CA ALA A 195 1.03 -4.56 -4.26
C ALA A 195 0.48 -5.94 -4.61
N MET A 196 1.10 -6.61 -5.59
CA MET A 196 0.72 -7.96 -6.01
C MET A 196 0.97 -9.00 -4.92
N MET A 197 2.10 -8.94 -4.21
CA MET A 197 2.36 -9.83 -3.07
C MET A 197 1.32 -9.67 -1.96
N VAL A 198 0.95 -8.42 -1.63
CA VAL A 198 -0.13 -8.11 -0.70
C VAL A 198 -1.47 -8.66 -1.19
N GLY A 199 -1.79 -8.48 -2.48
CA GLY A 199 -2.99 -9.03 -3.10
C GLY A 199 -3.05 -10.56 -2.99
N CYS A 200 -1.95 -11.26 -3.31
CA CYS A 200 -1.85 -12.70 -3.17
C CYS A 200 -2.00 -13.17 -1.72
N LEU A 201 -1.40 -12.45 -0.76
CA LEU A 201 -1.60 -12.71 0.66
C LEU A 201 -3.09 -12.58 1.03
N ALA A 202 -3.74 -11.49 0.63
CA ALA A 202 -5.15 -11.25 0.93
C ALA A 202 -6.07 -12.36 0.38
N LEU A 203 -5.73 -12.94 -0.79
CA LEU A 203 -6.47 -14.07 -1.38
C LEU A 203 -6.39 -15.33 -0.52
N VAL A 204 -5.22 -15.65 0.06
CA VAL A 204 -5.01 -16.92 0.79
C VAL A 204 -5.30 -16.82 2.29
N LEU A 205 -5.25 -15.63 2.90
CA LEU A 205 -5.37 -15.47 4.35
C LEU A 205 -6.79 -15.80 4.87
N PRO A 206 -6.93 -16.56 5.96
CA PRO A 206 -8.20 -16.68 6.69
C PRO A 206 -8.77 -15.30 7.09
N ASN A 207 -10.10 -15.16 7.19
CA ASN A 207 -10.76 -13.87 7.42
C ASN A 207 -10.23 -13.14 8.67
N ASN A 208 -10.02 -13.86 9.78
CA ASN A 208 -9.47 -13.31 11.02
C ASN A 208 -8.04 -12.77 10.89
N LEU A 209 -7.28 -13.25 9.89
CA LEU A 209 -5.95 -12.71 9.56
C LEU A 209 -6.02 -11.57 8.56
N LEU A 210 -6.95 -11.65 7.60
CA LEU A 210 -7.21 -10.58 6.62
C LEU A 210 -7.69 -9.31 7.31
N GLU A 211 -8.52 -9.41 8.35
CA GLU A 211 -8.98 -8.27 9.16
C GLU A 211 -7.84 -7.51 9.85
N ARG A 212 -6.70 -8.17 10.06
CA ARG A 212 -5.50 -7.59 10.69
C ARG A 212 -4.48 -7.08 9.67
N LEU A 213 -4.77 -7.20 8.38
CA LEU A 213 -3.90 -6.74 7.31
C LEU A 213 -3.88 -5.21 7.30
N THR A 214 -2.69 -4.64 7.43
CA THR A 214 -2.39 -3.25 7.08
C THR A 214 -1.12 -3.25 6.23
N PHE A 215 -1.06 -2.36 5.24
CA PHE A 215 0.09 -2.31 4.35
C PHE A 215 0.34 -0.92 3.78
N THR A 216 1.56 -0.70 3.30
CA THR A 216 1.88 0.30 2.28
C THR A 216 2.83 -0.30 1.26
N THR A 217 2.63 -0.05 -0.03
CA THR A 217 3.51 -0.54 -1.11
C THR A 217 4.80 0.27 -1.22
N TYR A 218 4.83 1.46 -0.64
CA TYR A 218 6.01 2.30 -0.63
C TYR A 218 6.06 3.23 0.59
N SER A 219 7.20 3.22 1.28
CA SER A 219 7.62 4.24 2.22
C SER A 219 9.12 4.46 2.09
N ARG A 220 9.56 5.71 2.09
CA ARG A 220 11.00 6.02 2.17
C ARG A 220 11.61 5.62 3.52
N ASN A 221 10.81 5.65 4.60
CA ASN A 221 11.25 5.33 5.94
C ASN A 221 10.32 4.28 6.57
N PRO A 222 10.54 2.99 6.31
CA PRO A 222 9.66 1.92 6.78
C PRO A 222 9.62 1.81 8.31
N ASP A 223 10.64 2.29 9.03
CA ASP A 223 10.64 2.29 10.51
C ASP A 223 9.57 3.19 11.12
N ARG A 224 9.13 4.21 10.39
CA ARG A 224 8.09 5.15 10.83
C ARG A 224 6.68 4.72 10.45
N SER A 225 6.52 3.68 9.63
CA SER A 225 5.21 3.16 9.23
C SER A 225 4.61 2.28 10.32
N ASP A 226 3.35 2.50 10.67
CA ASP A 226 2.58 1.62 11.57
C ASP A 226 2.00 0.40 10.85
N ALA A 227 2.14 0.32 9.52
CA ALA A 227 1.65 -0.79 8.72
C ALA A 227 2.41 -2.09 9.00
N LEU A 228 1.68 -3.21 9.01
CA LEU A 228 2.24 -4.55 9.20
C LEU A 228 3.16 -4.94 8.05
N ILE A 229 2.79 -4.62 6.82
CA ILE A 229 3.62 -4.78 5.62
C ILE A 229 4.04 -3.40 5.11
N CYS A 230 5.33 -3.17 4.90
CA CYS A 230 5.85 -1.92 4.38
C CYS A 230 6.80 -2.18 3.21
N GLY A 231 6.40 -1.73 2.02
CA GLY A 231 7.28 -1.67 0.86
C GLY A 231 8.29 -0.52 0.96
N THR A 232 9.46 -0.70 0.37
CA THR A 232 10.49 0.36 0.24
C THR A 232 11.23 0.23 -1.09
N ALA A 233 11.69 1.37 -1.63
CA ALA A 233 12.46 1.40 -2.87
C ALA A 233 13.94 1.00 -2.63
N ALA A 234 14.62 0.66 -3.72
CA ALA A 234 16.07 0.42 -3.71
C ALA A 234 16.83 1.62 -3.14
N GLY A 235 17.93 1.35 -2.42
CA GLY A 235 18.77 2.39 -1.84
C GLY A 235 18.18 3.10 -0.62
N SER A 236 17.04 2.67 -0.08
CA SER A 236 16.56 3.19 1.21
C SER A 236 17.59 2.90 2.28
N GLU A 237 18.07 3.94 2.95
CA GLU A 237 18.93 3.91 4.14
C GLU A 237 18.23 3.28 5.36
N PHE A 238 17.34 2.30 5.14
CA PHE A 238 16.95 1.40 6.21
C PHE A 238 18.26 0.83 6.74
N ALA A 239 18.60 1.20 7.98
CA ALA A 239 19.88 0.97 8.60
C ALA A 239 20.07 -0.52 8.80
N LEU A 240 20.46 -1.20 7.73
CA LEU A 240 20.85 -2.60 7.67
C LEU A 240 22.30 -2.78 8.10
N GLY A 241 22.84 -1.77 8.80
CA GLY A 241 24.18 -1.70 9.30
C GLY A 241 24.35 -2.66 10.46
N ALA A 242 25.05 -3.75 10.18
CA ALA A 242 25.95 -4.46 11.08
C ALA A 242 25.81 -4.09 12.58
N GLY A 243 25.00 -4.86 13.32
CA GLY A 243 25.28 -5.08 14.74
C GLY A 243 24.31 -4.56 15.81
N THR A 244 23.00 -4.35 15.55
CA THR A 244 22.06 -4.12 16.67
C THR A 244 20.72 -4.83 16.46
N GLU A 245 20.45 -5.81 17.34
CA GLU A 245 19.17 -6.45 17.66
C GLU A 245 18.43 -7.25 16.54
N PRO A 246 18.33 -8.59 16.65
CA PRO A 246 17.56 -9.46 15.75
C PRO A 246 16.02 -9.26 15.71
N SER A 247 15.45 -8.19 16.29
CA SER A 247 14.19 -8.37 17.04
C SER A 247 12.91 -7.62 16.58
N ARG A 248 12.91 -6.72 15.58
CA ARG A 248 11.70 -5.93 15.23
C ARG A 248 11.08 -6.12 13.85
N HIS A 249 11.80 -6.64 12.86
CA HIS A 249 11.28 -6.73 11.49
C HIS A 249 11.77 -7.98 10.76
N TYR A 250 10.95 -8.46 9.83
CA TYR A 250 11.38 -9.39 8.78
C TYR A 250 11.69 -8.59 7.52
N LEU A 251 12.86 -8.80 6.92
CA LEU A 251 13.24 -8.13 5.68
C LEU A 251 13.28 -9.09 4.50
N PHE A 252 12.51 -8.79 3.47
CA PHE A 252 12.57 -9.39 2.15
C PHE A 252 13.14 -8.38 1.16
N ASP A 253 14.42 -8.52 0.84
CA ASP A 253 15.13 -7.63 -0.06
C ASP A 253 15.33 -8.32 -1.41
N PHE A 254 14.41 -8.06 -2.34
CA PHE A 254 14.41 -8.65 -3.67
C PHE A 254 15.47 -8.01 -4.58
N PHE A 255 15.87 -6.77 -4.30
CA PHE A 255 16.97 -6.12 -5.03
C PHE A 255 18.32 -6.77 -4.73
N ALA A 256 18.63 -7.01 -3.46
CA ALA A 256 19.88 -7.63 -3.03
C ALA A 256 19.80 -9.16 -2.85
N LYS A 257 18.63 -9.76 -3.09
CA LYS A 257 18.32 -11.18 -2.84
C LYS A 257 18.66 -11.64 -1.41
N ARG A 258 18.31 -10.81 -0.43
CA ARG A 258 18.49 -11.09 1.00
C ARG A 258 17.12 -11.32 1.65
N PHE A 259 16.96 -12.49 2.24
CA PHE A 259 15.69 -12.96 2.79
C PHE A 259 15.86 -13.41 4.25
N PRO A 260 14.78 -13.43 5.06
CA PRO A 260 14.90 -13.83 6.46
C PRO A 260 15.21 -15.34 6.54
N LYS A 261 16.07 -15.71 7.50
CA LYS A 261 16.31 -17.13 7.85
C LYS A 261 15.27 -17.55 8.89
N LEU A 262 14.33 -18.40 8.48
CA LEU A 262 13.25 -18.88 9.33
C LEU A 262 13.55 -20.33 9.76
N PRO A 263 13.45 -20.68 11.06
CA PRO A 263 13.77 -22.02 11.54
C PRO A 263 12.77 -23.07 11.02
N GLN A 264 11.48 -22.72 10.96
CA GLN A 264 10.44 -23.53 10.33
C GLN A 264 9.23 -22.64 9.98
N ASN A 265 8.60 -22.91 8.83
CA ASN A 265 7.35 -22.26 8.45
C ASN A 265 6.13 -22.93 9.08
N THR A 266 5.09 -22.15 9.36
CA THR A 266 3.82 -22.67 9.89
C THR A 266 3.23 -23.76 8.99
N LEU A 267 2.42 -24.64 9.57
CA LEU A 267 1.67 -25.64 8.78
C LEU A 267 0.81 -24.96 7.70
N PHE A 268 0.18 -23.84 8.03
CA PHE A 268 -0.64 -23.09 7.09
C PHE A 268 0.17 -22.62 5.87
N ALA A 269 1.30 -21.95 6.08
CA ALA A 269 2.15 -21.47 4.99
C ALA A 269 2.60 -22.62 4.08
N ARG A 270 3.08 -23.72 4.68
CA ARG A 270 3.52 -24.92 3.96
C ARG A 270 2.40 -25.60 3.17
N THR A 271 1.18 -25.65 3.71
CA THR A 271 0.04 -26.28 3.04
C THR A 271 -0.39 -25.50 1.80
N ILE A 272 -0.50 -24.16 1.92
CA ILE A 272 -0.86 -23.31 0.79
C ILE A 272 0.14 -23.47 -0.35
N THR A 273 1.44 -23.33 -0.08
CA THR A 273 2.47 -23.42 -1.13
C THR A 273 2.58 -24.82 -1.72
N ARG A 274 2.32 -25.87 -0.94
CA ARG A 274 2.22 -27.24 -1.44
C ARG A 274 1.10 -27.40 -2.48
N TRP A 275 -0.09 -26.87 -2.22
CA TRP A 275 -1.21 -26.93 -3.18
C TRP A 275 -0.86 -26.27 -4.52
N TYR A 276 -0.20 -25.10 -4.49
CA TYR A 276 0.30 -24.45 -5.72
C TYR A 276 1.36 -25.29 -6.44
N ARG A 277 2.29 -25.92 -5.71
CA ARG A 277 3.36 -26.74 -6.30
C ARG A 277 2.83 -28.01 -6.97
N GLU A 278 1.87 -28.67 -6.33
CA GLU A 278 1.30 -29.94 -6.79
C GLU A 278 0.27 -29.74 -7.92
N LYS A 279 -0.04 -28.49 -8.29
CA LYS A 279 -1.18 -28.13 -9.17
C LYS A 279 -2.49 -28.74 -8.67
N ASP A 280 -2.61 -28.91 -7.36
CA ASP A 280 -3.82 -29.39 -6.68
C ASP A 280 -4.84 -28.25 -6.54
N ILE A 281 -4.91 -27.44 -7.58
CA ILE A 281 -5.84 -26.35 -7.81
C ILE A 281 -6.40 -26.75 -9.16
N GLY A 282 -7.57 -27.39 -9.14
CA GLY A 282 -8.14 -28.08 -10.29
C GLY A 282 -7.95 -27.32 -11.59
N ARG A 283 -7.46 -28.01 -12.62
CA ARG A 283 -7.50 -27.51 -13.99
C ARG A 283 -8.93 -27.28 -14.43
#